data_AF-A0A7S1Z0Q0-F1
#
_entry.id   AF-A0A7S1Z0Q0-F1
#
_cell.length_a   1.000
_cell.length_b   1.000
_cell.length_c   1.000
_cell.angle_alpha   90.00
_cell.angle_beta   90.00
_cell.angle_gamma   90.00
#
_symmetry.space_group_name_H-M   'P 1'
#
loop_
_entity.id
_entity.type
_entity.pdbx_description
1 polymer ?
#
loop_
_entity_poly.entity_id
_entity_poly.type
_entity_poly.pdbx_seq_one_letter_code
_entity_poly.pdbx_strand_id
1 'polypeptide(L)'
;TTLGDLTIDLDIEGSPILCKNILKLCKVRYYTNTLIYNVQHGRFCQLGDPKGDGTGGTSIYGLIDSILTSQQQQQKQQQPIDVSKSTKRFLTSSHHHRYITSNECNQKGLVVATLLNHVPNTISSQFLITIDGDGDGDNKAL
;
A
#
# COMPACT_ATOMS: atom_id res chain seq x y z
N THR A 1 15.15 1.39 6.21
CA THR A 1 14.58 2.76 6.15
C THR A 1 15.66 3.77 6.54
N THR A 2 15.40 5.07 6.52
CA THR A 2 16.37 6.07 7.02
C THR A 2 16.60 6.00 8.54
N LEU A 3 15.69 5.38 9.29
CA LEU A 3 15.77 5.22 10.75
C LEU A 3 16.20 3.82 11.20
N GLY A 4 16.49 2.91 10.26
CA GLY A 4 16.87 1.53 10.55
C GLY A 4 16.09 0.50 9.73
N ASP A 5 16.38 -0.77 9.96
CA ASP A 5 15.77 -1.87 9.23
C ASP A 5 14.35 -2.17 9.72
N LEU A 6 13.49 -2.57 8.79
CA LEU A 6 12.11 -2.96 9.04
C LEU A 6 11.88 -4.32 8.39
N THR A 7 11.58 -5.33 9.20
CA THR A 7 11.21 -6.68 8.75
C THR A 7 9.70 -6.82 8.82
N ILE A 8 9.09 -7.29 7.75
CA ILE A 8 7.64 -7.51 7.64
C ILE A 8 7.41 -8.99 7.31
N ASP A 9 6.66 -9.66 8.17
CA ASP A 9 6.17 -11.01 7.90
C ASP A 9 4.87 -10.96 7.08
N LEU A 10 4.76 -11.86 6.11
CA LEU A 10 3.64 -11.91 5.18
C LEU A 10 2.78 -13.14 5.43
N ASP A 11 1.49 -12.94 5.68
CA ASP A 11 0.50 -14.02 5.76
C ASP A 11 0.11 -14.50 4.35
N ILE A 12 0.93 -15.40 3.81
CA ILE A 12 0.73 -15.95 2.46
C ILE A 12 -0.51 -16.84 2.41
N GLU A 13 -0.87 -17.50 3.52
CA GLU A 13 -2.03 -18.39 3.56
C GLU A 13 -3.33 -17.59 3.55
N GLY A 14 -3.43 -16.53 4.37
CA GLY A 14 -4.62 -15.69 4.42
C GLY A 14 -4.75 -14.71 3.26
N SER A 15 -3.63 -14.19 2.73
CA SER A 15 -3.63 -13.10 1.73
C SER A 15 -2.65 -13.33 0.57
N PRO A 16 -2.71 -14.46 -0.16
CA PRO A 16 -1.68 -14.84 -1.15
C PRO A 16 -1.49 -13.82 -2.28
N ILE A 17 -2.58 -13.20 -2.77
CA ILE A 17 -2.54 -12.23 -3.88
C ILE A 17 -1.86 -10.93 -3.44
N LEU A 18 -2.20 -10.43 -2.25
CA LEU A 18 -1.61 -9.24 -1.67
C LEU A 18 -0.13 -9.46 -1.35
N CYS A 19 0.20 -10.57 -0.69
CA CYS A 19 1.57 -10.94 -0.35
C CYS A 19 2.44 -11.03 -1.62
N LYS A 20 1.94 -11.66 -2.67
CA LYS A 20 2.61 -11.71 -3.98
C LYS A 20 2.79 -10.30 -4.58
N ASN A 21 1.79 -9.44 -4.48
CA ASN A 21 1.87 -8.05 -4.95
C ASN A 21 2.97 -7.28 -4.24
N ILE A 22 3.00 -7.27 -2.90
CA ILE A 22 4.03 -6.60 -2.10
C ILE A 22 5.43 -7.13 -2.44
N LEU A 23 5.63 -8.46 -2.45
CA LEU A 23 6.92 -9.06 -2.77
C LEU A 23 7.44 -8.65 -4.16
N LYS A 24 6.55 -8.60 -5.16
CA LYS A 24 6.95 -8.20 -6.52
C LYS A 24 7.25 -6.71 -6.61
N LEU A 25 6.48 -5.85 -5.94
CA LEU A 25 6.77 -4.41 -5.84
C LEU A 25 8.13 -4.17 -5.15
N CYS A 26 8.45 -4.90 -4.08
CA CYS A 26 9.78 -4.88 -3.46
C CYS A 26 10.88 -5.29 -4.44
N LYS A 27 10.66 -6.35 -5.22
CA LYS A 27 11.66 -6.87 -6.19
C LYS A 27 12.00 -5.84 -7.28
N VAL A 28 11.05 -5.01 -7.69
CA VAL A 28 11.25 -3.94 -8.69
C VAL A 28 11.64 -2.60 -8.06
N ARG A 29 11.96 -2.57 -6.76
CA ARG A 29 12.35 -1.37 -6.01
C ARG A 29 11.27 -0.27 -6.00
N TYR A 30 10.00 -0.65 -6.07
CA TYR A 30 8.88 0.30 -6.08
C TYR A 30 8.83 1.18 -4.82
N TYR A 31 9.18 0.61 -3.66
CA TYR A 31 9.16 1.32 -2.38
C TYR A 31 10.42 2.14 -2.09
N THR A 32 11.39 2.18 -3.01
CA THR A 32 12.58 3.02 -2.84
C THR A 32 12.18 4.49 -2.83
N ASN A 33 12.69 5.25 -1.85
CA ASN A 33 12.35 6.67 -1.63
C ASN A 33 10.84 6.94 -1.41
N THR A 34 10.06 5.92 -1.05
CA THR A 34 8.68 6.12 -0.61
C THR A 34 8.64 6.60 0.83
N LEU A 35 7.82 7.63 1.10
CA LEU A 35 7.67 8.22 2.42
C LEU A 35 6.74 7.38 3.31
N ILE A 36 7.00 7.46 4.61
CA ILE A 36 5.96 7.29 5.62
C ILE A 36 5.27 8.66 5.73
N TYR A 37 4.16 8.84 5.00
CA TYR A 37 3.57 10.17 4.78
C TYR A 37 2.46 10.51 5.77
N ASN A 38 1.87 9.51 6.44
CA ASN A 38 0.81 9.72 7.41
C ASN A 38 1.13 8.94 8.68
N VAL A 39 1.33 9.65 9.79
CA VAL A 39 1.61 9.06 11.11
C VAL A 39 0.54 9.57 12.07
N GLN A 40 -0.29 8.66 12.54
CA GLN A 40 -1.28 8.91 13.58
C GLN A 40 -0.72 8.39 14.88
N HIS A 41 -0.29 9.32 15.74
CA HIS A 41 0.31 8.98 17.03
C HIS A 41 -0.61 8.04 17.81
N GLY A 42 -0.02 6.96 18.34
CA GLY A 42 -0.74 5.95 19.09
C GLY A 42 -1.67 5.03 18.29
N ARG A 43 -1.61 5.06 16.95
CA ARG A 43 -2.51 4.29 16.10
C ARG A 43 -1.80 3.55 14.99
N PHE A 44 -1.26 4.28 14.01
CA PHE A 44 -0.58 3.68 12.88
C PHE A 44 0.33 4.66 12.15
N CYS A 45 1.23 4.13 11.33
CA CYS A 45 1.90 4.86 10.26
C CYS A 45 1.55 4.24 8.91
N GLN A 46 1.42 5.07 7.87
CA GLN A 46 1.00 4.67 6.53
C GLN A 46 2.07 5.07 5.51
N LEU A 47 2.27 4.17 4.54
CA LEU A 47 3.30 4.28 3.51
C LEU A 47 2.88 3.51 2.25
N GLY A 48 3.78 3.46 1.27
CA GLY A 48 3.58 2.67 0.06
C GLY A 48 2.99 3.45 -1.11
N ASP A 49 2.89 4.78 -0.99
CA ASP A 49 2.57 5.70 -2.09
C ASP A 49 3.84 6.43 -2.57
N PRO A 50 4.32 6.20 -3.79
CA PRO A 50 5.47 6.92 -4.35
C PRO A 50 5.30 8.44 -4.40
N LYS A 51 4.07 8.96 -4.41
CA LYS A 51 3.80 10.41 -4.36
C LYS A 51 3.89 10.97 -2.94
N GLY A 52 3.61 10.15 -1.93
CA GLY A 52 3.55 10.56 -0.52
C GLY A 52 2.36 11.47 -0.18
N ASP A 53 1.33 11.53 -1.02
CA ASP A 53 0.11 12.33 -0.76
C ASP A 53 -1.11 11.45 -0.42
N GLY A 54 -0.96 10.12 -0.48
CA GLY A 54 -2.01 9.14 -0.19
C GLY A 54 -2.93 8.85 -1.38
N THR A 55 -2.80 9.55 -2.49
CA THR A 55 -3.67 9.41 -3.68
C THR A 55 -3.09 8.45 -4.73
N GLY A 56 -1.79 8.16 -4.61
CA GLY A 56 -1.06 7.34 -5.58
C GLY A 56 -1.12 5.86 -5.28
N GLY A 57 -0.07 5.15 -5.67
CA GLY A 57 0.00 3.70 -5.58
C GLY A 57 -0.60 2.95 -6.78
N THR A 58 -0.05 1.77 -7.05
CA THR A 58 -0.54 0.81 -8.04
C THR A 58 -0.16 -0.60 -7.62
N SER A 59 -0.90 -1.60 -8.09
CA SER A 59 -0.50 -2.99 -7.99
C SER A 59 0.66 -3.28 -8.95
N ILE A 60 1.38 -4.39 -8.73
CA ILE A 60 2.38 -4.88 -9.68
C ILE A 60 1.77 -5.13 -11.07
N TYR A 61 0.52 -5.58 -11.12
CA TYR A 61 -0.17 -5.85 -12.38
C TYR A 61 -0.45 -4.56 -13.14
N GLY A 62 -0.83 -3.50 -12.43
CA GLY A 62 -1.04 -2.17 -13.03
C GLY A 62 0.26 -1.54 -13.50
N LEU A 63 1.36 -1.72 -12.77
CA LEU A 63 2.68 -1.27 -13.19
C LEU A 63 3.13 -1.96 -14.49
N ILE A 64 2.99 -3.29 -14.59
CA ILE A 64 3.34 -4.05 -15.79
C ILE A 64 2.46 -3.62 -16.97
N ASP A 65 1.16 -3.51 -16.75
CA ASP A 65 0.19 -3.10 -17.77
C ASP A 65 0.56 -1.72 -18.38
N SER A 66 0.85 -0.73 -17.52
CA SER A 66 1.29 0.58 -17.98
C SER A 66 2.62 0.53 -18.73
N ILE A 67 3.60 -0.26 -18.29
CA ILE A 67 4.88 -0.42 -19.01
C ILE A 67 4.64 -0.98 -20.42
N LEU A 68 3.82 -2.04 -20.54
CA LEU A 68 3.53 -2.67 -21.81
C LEU A 68 2.79 -1.71 -22.76
N THR A 69 1.83 -0.95 -22.26
CA THR A 69 1.13 0.08 -23.04
C THR A 69 2.07 1.20 -23.48
N SER A 70 3.00 1.63 -22.61
CA SER A 70 4.00 2.65 -22.94
C SER A 70 5.01 2.20 -24.00
N GLN A 71 5.31 0.91 -24.13
CA GLN A 71 6.23 0.42 -25.17
C GLN A 71 5.56 0.28 -26.55
N GLN A 72 4.26 0.00 -26.61
CA GLN A 72 3.52 -0.08 -27.87
C GLN A 72 3.37 1.28 -28.54
N GLN A 73 3.29 2.34 -27.73
CA GLN A 73 3.37 3.70 -28.21
C GLN A 73 4.86 4.02 -28.36
N GLN A 74 5.37 4.22 -29.58
CA GLN A 74 6.77 4.57 -29.84
C GLN A 74 7.13 5.97 -29.30
N GLN A 75 6.99 6.21 -27.99
CA GLN A 75 7.28 7.48 -27.35
C GLN A 75 8.75 7.55 -26.98
N LYS A 76 9.43 8.44 -27.70
CA LYS A 76 10.87 8.70 -27.67
C LYS A 76 11.34 9.54 -26.46
N GLN A 77 10.62 9.58 -25.33
CA GLN A 77 11.01 10.41 -24.17
C GLN A 77 10.74 9.74 -22.83
N GLN A 78 11.63 9.98 -21.87
CA GLN A 78 11.67 9.46 -20.48
C GLN A 78 10.53 10.00 -19.59
N GLN A 79 9.29 9.95 -20.06
CA GLN A 79 8.14 10.33 -19.25
C GLN A 79 7.90 9.26 -18.16
N PRO A 80 7.53 9.67 -16.94
CA PRO A 80 7.21 8.72 -15.88
C PRO A 80 6.03 7.82 -16.28
N ILE A 81 6.09 6.56 -15.85
CA ILE A 81 5.04 5.57 -16.15
C ILE A 81 3.72 6.03 -15.52
N ASP A 82 2.72 6.28 -16.38
CA ASP A 82 1.38 6.66 -15.95
C ASP A 82 0.54 5.42 -15.63
N VAL A 83 0.37 5.16 -14.34
CA VAL A 83 -0.40 4.03 -13.81
C VAL A 83 -1.90 4.32 -13.71
N SER A 84 -2.32 5.58 -13.86
CA SER A 84 -3.71 5.98 -13.69
C SER A 84 -4.64 5.39 -14.75
N LYS A 85 -4.09 5.07 -15.92
CA LYS A 85 -4.81 4.50 -17.07
C LYS A 85 -4.91 2.98 -17.04
N SER A 86 -4.18 2.29 -16.15
CA SER A 86 -4.23 0.84 -16.10
C SER A 86 -5.53 0.35 -15.48
N THR A 87 -6.20 -0.57 -16.18
CA THR A 87 -7.37 -1.29 -15.65
C THR A 87 -7.01 -2.29 -14.55
N LYS A 88 -5.71 -2.53 -14.34
CA LYS A 88 -5.14 -3.45 -13.35
C LYS A 88 -4.45 -2.71 -12.20
N ARG A 89 -4.69 -1.40 -12.07
CA ARG A 89 -4.12 -0.56 -11.02
C ARG A 89 -4.39 -1.12 -9.62
N PHE A 90 -5.54 -1.75 -9.41
CA PHE A 90 -5.97 -2.23 -8.11
C PHE A 90 -6.18 -3.74 -8.08
N LEU A 91 -5.99 -4.33 -6.91
CA LEU A 91 -6.35 -5.70 -6.59
C LEU A 91 -7.83 -5.75 -6.19
N THR A 92 -8.49 -6.83 -6.57
CA THR A 92 -9.82 -7.15 -6.05
C THR A 92 -9.69 -7.74 -4.65
N SER A 93 -10.64 -7.39 -3.78
CA SER A 93 -10.77 -7.96 -2.44
C SER A 93 -12.14 -8.64 -2.35
N SER A 94 -12.14 -9.91 -1.92
CA SER A 94 -13.39 -10.63 -1.62
C SER A 94 -14.10 -10.09 -0.38
N HIS A 95 -13.44 -9.25 0.41
CA HIS A 95 -14.01 -8.64 1.61
C HIS A 95 -14.34 -7.17 1.33
N HIS A 96 -15.64 -6.86 1.33
CA HIS A 96 -16.15 -5.50 1.31
C HIS A 96 -15.74 -4.80 2.62
N HIS A 97 -15.04 -3.67 2.49
CA HIS A 97 -14.72 -2.76 3.60
C HIS A 97 -14.22 -3.45 4.88
N ARG A 98 -12.94 -3.85 4.92
CA ARG A 98 -12.30 -4.10 6.22
C ARG A 98 -11.76 -2.77 6.75
N TYR A 99 -12.59 -2.12 7.56
CA TYR A 99 -12.15 -1.09 8.49
C TYR A 99 -11.22 -1.72 9.53
N ILE A 100 -10.21 -0.97 9.98
CA ILE A 100 -9.34 -1.47 11.05
C ILE A 100 -10.08 -1.31 12.35
N THR A 101 -10.34 -2.44 12.99
CA THR A 101 -11.01 -2.45 14.29
C THR A 101 -10.11 -1.78 15.34
N SER A 102 -10.71 -1.23 16.39
CA SER A 102 -9.93 -0.69 17.52
C SER A 102 -9.02 -1.76 18.13
N ASN A 103 -9.42 -3.04 18.08
CA ASN A 103 -8.59 -4.16 18.55
C ASN A 103 -7.33 -4.34 17.69
N GLU A 104 -7.45 -4.27 16.36
CA GLU A 104 -6.30 -4.32 15.46
C GLU A 104 -5.41 -3.09 15.61
N CYS A 105 -5.98 -1.89 15.81
CA CYS A 105 -5.20 -0.67 16.10
C CYS A 105 -4.34 -0.85 17.35
N ASN A 106 -4.82 -1.58 18.36
CA ASN A 106 -4.10 -1.83 19.60
C ASN A 106 -3.04 -2.95 19.46
N GLN A 107 -3.02 -3.70 18.37
CA GLN A 107 -2.00 -4.72 18.12
C GLN A 107 -0.80 -4.08 17.44
N LYS A 108 0.24 -3.74 18.21
CA LYS A 108 1.48 -3.17 17.66
C LYS A 108 2.11 -4.05 16.57
N GLY A 109 2.49 -3.44 15.45
CA GLY A 109 3.24 -4.10 14.38
C GLY A 109 2.38 -4.89 13.38
N LEU A 110 1.06 -4.82 13.48
CA LEU A 110 0.16 -5.39 12.48
C LEU A 110 0.27 -4.59 11.17
N VAL A 111 0.50 -5.30 10.07
CA VAL A 111 0.56 -4.73 8.73
C VAL A 111 -0.76 -4.96 8.02
N VAL A 112 -1.41 -3.88 7.59
CA VAL A 112 -2.73 -3.94 6.93
C VAL A 112 -2.67 -3.18 5.61
N ALA A 113 -3.08 -3.82 4.52
CA ALA A 113 -3.22 -3.14 3.24
C ALA A 113 -4.41 -2.18 3.25
N THR A 114 -4.24 -1.02 2.62
CA THR A 114 -5.24 0.04 2.65
C THR A 114 -6.00 0.15 1.34
N LEU A 115 -7.30 0.44 1.42
CA LEU A 115 -8.10 0.87 0.29
C LEU A 115 -7.81 2.35 -0.01
N LEU A 116 -7.76 2.70 -1.28
CA LEU A 116 -7.66 4.10 -1.70
C LEU A 116 -9.00 4.80 -1.43
N ASN A 117 -8.98 5.84 -0.59
CA ASN A 117 -10.17 6.61 -0.20
C ASN A 117 -11.34 5.74 0.29
N HIS A 118 -11.05 4.62 0.97
CA HIS A 118 -12.05 3.65 1.44
C HIS A 118 -12.92 3.01 0.35
N VAL A 119 -12.53 3.10 -0.92
CA VAL A 119 -13.30 2.53 -2.03
C VAL A 119 -12.99 1.03 -2.15
N PRO A 120 -13.99 0.13 -2.18
CA PRO A 120 -13.75 -1.31 -2.38
C PRO A 120 -12.95 -1.62 -3.64
N ASN A 121 -12.19 -2.71 -3.60
CA ASN A 121 -11.36 -3.18 -4.73
C ASN A 121 -10.33 -2.14 -5.21
N THR A 122 -9.83 -1.30 -4.30
CA THR A 122 -8.76 -0.34 -4.56
C THR A 122 -7.47 -0.62 -3.79
N ILE A 123 -7.30 -1.85 -3.30
CA ILE A 123 -6.03 -2.26 -2.70
C ILE A 123 -4.93 -2.19 -3.76
N SER A 124 -3.79 -1.60 -3.42
CA SER A 124 -2.66 -1.47 -4.36
C SER A 124 -1.33 -1.69 -3.66
N SER A 125 -0.50 -0.65 -3.54
CA SER A 125 0.82 -0.69 -2.92
C SER A 125 0.84 -0.10 -1.51
N GLN A 126 -0.22 0.62 -1.12
CA GLN A 126 -0.31 1.29 0.18
C GLN A 126 -0.71 0.32 1.29
N PHE A 127 -0.08 0.48 2.43
CA PHE A 127 -0.37 -0.26 3.66
C PHE A 127 -0.05 0.61 4.87
N LEU A 128 -0.59 0.20 6.01
CA LEU A 128 -0.25 0.76 7.30
C LEU A 128 0.39 -0.27 8.21
N ILE A 129 1.12 0.23 9.19
CA ILE A 129 1.70 -0.52 10.29
C ILE A 129 1.15 0.10 11.56
N THR A 130 0.44 -0.69 12.35
CA THR A 130 -0.09 -0.22 13.64
C THR A 130 1.04 0.04 14.62
N ILE A 131 0.91 1.12 15.39
CA ILE A 131 1.87 1.51 16.41
C ILE A 131 1.17 1.58 17.76
N ASP A 132 1.92 1.28 18.81
CA ASP A 132 1.40 1.26 20.17
C ASP A 132 0.79 2.61 20.56
N GLY A 133 -0.40 2.56 21.16
CA GLY A 133 -1.07 3.71 21.74
C GLY A 133 -0.68 3.89 23.19
N ASP A 134 -0.01 5.01 23.51
CA ASP A 134 0.00 5.50 24.89
C ASP A 134 -1.48 5.72 25.25
N GLY A 135 -1.98 5.00 26.26
CA GLY A 135 -3.41 4.72 26.49
C GLY A 135 -4.33 5.90 26.85
N ASP A 136 -4.22 7.04 26.17
CA ASP A 136 -4.89 8.31 26.47
C ASP A 136 -5.56 8.95 25.25
N GLY A 137 -6.20 8.17 24.38
CA GLY A 137 -6.87 8.72 23.19
C GLY A 137 -8.09 7.93 22.72
N ASP A 138 -9.19 8.64 22.48
CA ASP A 138 -10.47 8.15 21.95
C ASP A 138 -10.30 7.12 20.83
N ASN A 139 -10.53 5.85 21.19
CA ASN A 139 -10.40 4.68 20.33
C ASN A 139 -11.56 4.56 19.31
N LYS A 140 -11.70 5.54 18.42
CA LYS A 140 -12.64 5.45 17.29
C LYS A 140 -12.01 4.68 16.13
N ALA A 141 -12.60 3.53 15.79
CA ALA A 141 -12.21 2.69 14.63
C ALA A 141 -12.14 3.49 13.31
N LEU A 142 -11.28 3.05 12.37
CA LEU A 142 -11.02 3.68 11.07
C LEU A 142 -11.76 2.99 9.95
#